data_AF-A0A4R7K4J0-F1
#
_entry.id   AF-A0A4R7K4J0-F1
#
_cell.length_a   1.000
_cell.length_b   1.000
_cell.length_c   1.000
_cell.angle_alpha   90.00
_cell.angle_beta   90.00
_cell.angle_gamma   90.00
#
_symmetry.space_group_name_H-M   'P 1'
#
loop_
_entity.id
_entity.type
_entity.pdbx_description
1 polymer ?
#
loop_
_entity_poly.entity_id
_entity_poly.type
_entity_poly.pdbx_seq_one_letter_code
_entity_poly.pdbx_strand_id
1 'polypeptide(L)'
;MNRYIKAMEIGMANEQNGISYFELVKQIEKFQGYSFGKESELSFLFWFSQNFSRSDQKIKSTDIKNYRLVLDKKYGKTVADVNKGQMELAKKFLRYKYWLDGTASKQYLDYLELQESRIASTQARKQSNISIWIALVAIILSTALGAYSIYSSPKTPYDVKIIEDKTKNIKFEKENKQLKEKLYKAELLIKVLEKNDSLNLG
;
A
#
# COMPACT_ATOMS: atom_id res chain seq x y z
N MET A 1 16.64 7.94 21.44
CA MET A 1 17.00 8.70 20.22
C MET A 1 18.50 8.90 20.16
N ASN A 2 19.11 8.83 18.96
CA ASN A 2 20.56 8.98 18.77
C ASN A 2 21.02 10.42 19.12
N ARG A 3 22.20 10.59 19.74
CA ARG A 3 22.75 11.91 20.14
C ARG A 3 22.88 12.90 18.98
N TYR A 4 23.20 12.44 17.77
CA TYR A 4 23.35 13.31 16.60
C TYR A 4 21.99 13.84 16.14
N ILE A 5 20.97 12.98 16.09
CA ILE A 5 19.59 13.38 15.79
C ILE A 5 19.11 14.40 16.84
N LYS A 6 19.36 14.12 18.14
CA LYS A 6 18.98 15.04 19.22
C LYS A 6 19.72 16.38 19.10
N ALA A 7 20.99 16.36 18.70
CA ALA A 7 21.75 17.58 18.49
C ALA A 7 21.17 18.43 17.35
N MET A 8 20.74 17.81 16.25
CA MET A 8 20.08 18.51 15.15
C MET A 8 18.71 19.07 15.57
N GLU A 9 17.90 18.29 16.31
CA GLU A 9 16.64 18.78 16.88
C GLU A 9 16.85 20.04 17.73
N ILE A 10 17.80 20.00 18.67
CA ILE A 10 18.13 21.15 19.52
C ILE A 10 18.67 22.31 18.67
N GLY A 11 19.52 22.02 17.68
CA GLY A 11 20.05 23.00 16.75
C GLY A 11 18.96 23.75 16.01
N MET A 12 17.98 23.04 15.44
CA MET A 12 16.82 23.66 14.79
C MET A 12 15.97 24.48 15.76
N ALA A 13 15.73 23.96 16.97
CA ALA A 13 14.97 24.70 18.00
C ALA A 13 15.68 26.00 18.44
N ASN A 14 16.96 26.16 18.15
CA ASN A 14 17.76 27.34 18.48
C ASN A 14 18.20 28.12 17.23
N GLU A 15 17.46 28.06 16.12
CA GLU A 15 17.80 28.75 14.87
C GLU A 15 17.99 30.27 15.05
N GLN A 16 17.19 30.91 15.90
CA GLN A 16 17.28 32.36 16.11
C GLN A 16 18.48 32.79 16.96
N ASN A 17 18.81 32.03 18.00
CA ASN A 17 19.76 32.45 19.04
C ASN A 17 21.11 31.70 18.99
N GLY A 18 21.16 30.60 18.24
CA GLY A 18 22.26 29.65 18.25
C GLY A 18 22.42 28.92 19.59
N ILE A 19 23.34 27.97 19.63
CA ILE A 19 23.67 27.21 20.84
C ILE A 19 25.19 27.03 20.96
N SER A 20 25.72 27.12 22.18
CA SER A 20 27.13 26.80 22.41
C SER A 20 27.35 25.29 22.53
N TYR A 21 28.58 24.85 22.28
CA TYR A 21 28.93 23.43 22.36
C TYR A 21 28.61 22.84 23.76
N PHE A 22 28.98 23.55 24.82
CA PHE A 22 28.75 23.07 26.19
C PHE A 22 27.27 23.02 26.56
N GLU A 23 26.46 24.00 26.12
CA GLU A 23 25.02 23.97 26.31
C GLU A 23 24.39 22.79 25.56
N LEU A 24 24.82 22.56 24.32
CA LEU A 24 24.33 21.45 23.49
C LEU A 24 24.63 20.10 24.15
N VAL A 25 25.88 19.86 24.56
CA VAL A 25 26.27 18.64 25.29
C VAL A 25 25.42 18.47 26.55
N LYS A 26 25.27 19.52 27.37
CA LYS A 26 24.46 19.46 28.60
C LYS A 26 23.00 19.10 28.33
N GLN A 27 22.39 19.65 27.28
CA GLN A 27 21.01 19.32 26.93
C GLN A 27 20.86 17.86 26.45
N ILE A 28 21.84 17.36 25.69
CA ILE A 28 21.85 15.96 25.24
C ILE A 28 22.03 15.01 26.42
N GLU A 29 22.99 15.26 27.30
CA GLU A 29 23.23 14.46 28.52
C GLU A 29 21.98 14.44 29.41
N LYS A 30 21.32 15.58 29.59
CA LYS A 30 20.05 15.67 30.33
C LYS A 30 18.96 14.81 29.69
N PHE A 31 18.85 14.82 28.36
CA PHE A 31 17.88 14.00 27.63
C PHE A 31 18.19 12.50 27.72
N GLN A 32 19.47 12.13 27.69
CA GLN A 32 19.90 10.73 27.68
C GLN A 32 19.97 10.10 29.08
N GLY A 33 20.07 10.89 30.14
CA GLY A 33 20.20 10.42 31.52
C GLY A 33 21.61 9.96 31.89
N TYR A 34 22.62 10.24 31.05
CA TYR A 34 24.03 9.94 31.34
C TYR A 34 24.95 11.01 30.76
N SER A 35 26.12 11.15 31.38
CA SER A 35 27.18 12.03 30.89
C SER A 35 28.02 11.37 29.80
N PHE A 36 28.54 12.17 28.89
CA PHE A 36 29.41 11.67 27.83
C PHE A 36 30.67 11.06 28.44
N GLY A 37 31.13 9.96 27.85
CA GLY A 37 32.50 9.50 28.03
C GLY A 37 33.43 10.32 27.14
N LYS A 38 34.69 10.43 27.53
CA LYS A 38 35.71 11.20 26.80
C LYS A 38 35.74 10.95 25.29
N GLU A 39 35.85 9.68 24.87
CA GLU A 39 35.94 9.32 23.45
C GLU A 39 34.64 9.63 22.69
N SER A 40 33.50 9.47 23.36
CA SER A 40 32.20 9.83 22.79
C SER A 40 32.03 11.34 22.63
N GLU A 41 32.53 12.14 23.59
CA GLU A 41 32.51 13.60 23.50
C GLU A 41 33.47 14.11 22.43
N LEU A 42 34.63 13.48 22.25
CA LEU A 42 35.58 13.82 21.20
C LEU A 42 35.00 13.53 19.80
N SER A 43 34.36 12.37 19.63
CA SER A 43 33.66 12.04 18.39
C SER A 43 32.49 12.97 18.11
N PHE A 44 31.74 13.33 19.17
CA PHE A 44 30.66 14.30 19.06
C PHE A 44 31.16 15.71 18.71
N LEU A 45 32.28 16.14 19.29
CA LEU A 45 32.93 17.41 18.95
C LEU A 45 33.36 17.46 17.48
N PHE A 46 33.94 16.36 16.96
CA PHE A 46 34.28 16.27 15.55
C PHE A 46 33.03 16.40 14.68
N TRP A 47 31.97 15.64 14.99
CA TRP A 47 30.70 15.77 14.29
C TRP A 47 30.12 17.19 14.39
N PHE A 48 30.15 17.81 15.57
CA PHE A 48 29.68 19.18 15.80
C PHE A 48 30.41 20.17 14.88
N SER A 49 31.74 20.06 14.76
CA SER A 49 32.54 20.94 13.89
C SER A 49 32.16 20.89 12.41
N GLN A 50 31.53 19.80 11.97
CA GLN A 50 31.11 19.60 10.58
C GLN A 50 29.70 20.10 10.31
N ASN A 51 28.83 20.10 11.33
CA ASN A 51 27.39 20.31 11.21
C ASN A 51 26.91 21.62 11.85
N PHE A 52 27.77 22.30 12.60
CA PHE A 52 27.48 23.59 13.22
C PHE A 52 28.52 24.62 12.80
N SER A 53 28.05 25.83 12.48
CA SER A 53 28.89 26.95 12.05
C SER A 53 28.54 28.25 12.76
N ARG A 54 29.46 29.21 12.70
CA ARG A 54 29.26 30.56 13.21
C ARG A 54 29.56 31.54 12.09
N SER A 55 28.57 32.30 11.63
CA SER A 55 28.76 33.33 10.57
C SER A 55 29.55 32.78 9.37
N ASP A 56 29.11 31.63 8.85
CA ASP A 56 29.73 30.85 7.76
C ASP A 56 31.13 30.28 8.06
N GLN A 57 31.66 30.48 9.26
CA GLN A 57 32.92 29.90 9.69
C GLN A 57 32.68 28.56 10.39
N LYS A 58 33.23 27.49 9.79
CA LYS A 58 33.35 26.19 10.44
C LYS A 58 34.56 26.16 11.36
N ILE A 59 34.45 25.33 12.39
CA ILE A 59 35.59 24.96 13.21
C ILE A 59 36.63 24.25 12.32
N LYS A 60 37.87 24.75 12.30
CA LYS A 60 38.93 24.12 11.51
C LYS A 60 39.47 22.88 12.21
N SER A 61 39.96 21.92 11.45
CA SER A 61 40.59 20.70 11.98
C SER A 61 41.79 20.99 12.89
N THR A 62 42.52 22.07 12.64
CA THR A 62 43.61 22.57 13.50
C THR A 62 43.11 22.94 14.89
N ASP A 63 41.88 23.46 15.00
CA ASP A 63 41.28 23.87 16.28
C ASP A 63 40.80 22.65 17.08
N ILE A 64 40.44 21.55 16.40
CA ILE A 64 40.04 20.28 17.03
C ILE A 64 41.15 19.72 17.92
N LYS A 65 42.43 19.88 17.53
CA LYS A 65 43.56 19.49 18.39
C LYS A 65 43.54 20.28 19.71
N ASN A 66 43.29 21.59 19.65
CA ASN A 66 43.21 22.44 20.84
C ASN A 66 41.98 22.13 21.69
N TYR A 67 40.84 21.80 21.06
CA TYR A 67 39.65 21.38 21.79
C TYR A 67 39.80 20.02 22.47
N ARG A 68 40.56 19.08 21.88
CA ARG A 68 40.91 17.82 22.54
C ARG A 68 41.61 18.06 23.87
N LEU A 69 42.47 19.07 23.96
CA LEU A 69 43.16 19.44 25.21
C LEU A 69 42.19 19.94 26.28
N VAL A 70 41.14 20.67 25.88
CA VAL A 70 40.06 21.09 26.78
C VAL A 70 39.35 19.87 27.36
N LEU A 71 39.07 18.86 26.52
CA LEU A 71 38.46 17.61 26.96
C LEU A 71 39.43 16.79 27.84
N ASP A 72 40.69 16.66 27.46
CA ASP A 72 41.71 15.95 28.26
C ASP A 72 41.78 16.50 29.68
N LYS A 73 41.76 17.83 29.83
CA LYS A 73 41.70 18.49 31.15
C LYS A 73 40.37 18.23 31.87
N LYS A 74 39.22 18.29 31.17
CA LYS A 74 37.89 17.98 31.73
C LYS A 74 37.85 16.57 32.35
N TYR A 75 38.53 15.61 31.73
CA TYR A 75 38.59 14.21 32.17
C TYR A 75 39.85 13.87 33.00
N GLY A 76 40.50 14.88 33.59
CA GLY A 76 41.54 14.66 34.61
C GLY A 76 42.91 14.23 34.10
N LYS A 77 43.20 14.33 32.79
CA LYS A 77 44.59 14.14 32.32
C LYS A 77 45.43 15.37 32.64
N THR A 78 46.59 15.13 33.26
CA THR A 78 47.61 16.16 33.46
C THR A 78 48.17 16.56 32.10
N VAL A 79 47.77 17.74 31.63
CA VAL A 79 48.26 18.30 30.39
C VAL A 79 49.59 18.99 30.68
N ALA A 80 50.66 18.20 30.78
CA ALA A 80 52.02 18.72 30.85
C ALA A 80 52.33 19.42 29.52
N ASP A 81 52.92 20.63 29.58
CA ASP A 81 53.44 21.41 28.45
C ASP A 81 52.47 22.05 27.46
N VAL A 82 51.17 22.11 27.71
CA VAL A 82 50.28 22.87 26.81
C VAL A 82 50.27 24.34 27.17
N ASN A 83 50.46 25.16 26.13
CA ASN A 83 50.30 26.61 26.18
C ASN A 83 48.91 26.95 26.74
N LYS A 84 48.85 27.39 28.01
CA LYS A 84 47.61 27.78 28.70
C LYS A 84 46.75 28.73 27.84
N GLY A 85 47.38 29.60 27.05
CA GLY A 85 46.69 30.50 26.13
C GLY A 85 45.88 29.78 25.05
N GLN A 86 46.41 28.70 24.45
CA GLN A 86 45.70 27.93 23.42
C GLN A 86 44.48 27.21 23.99
N MET A 87 44.59 26.66 25.21
CA MET A 87 43.49 26.00 25.89
C MET A 87 42.37 26.97 26.27
N GLU A 88 42.71 28.16 26.79
CA GLU A 88 41.71 29.18 27.12
C GLU A 88 41.05 29.76 25.87
N LEU A 89 41.81 29.94 24.79
CA LEU A 89 41.26 30.30 23.49
C LEU A 89 40.27 29.22 22.98
N ALA A 90 40.64 27.94 23.08
CA ALA A 90 39.79 26.82 22.70
C ALA A 90 38.49 26.79 23.51
N LYS A 91 38.56 26.98 24.84
CA LYS A 91 37.35 27.12 25.67
C LYS A 91 36.48 28.29 25.25
N LYS A 92 37.10 29.44 24.93
CA LYS A 92 36.37 30.63 24.47
C LYS A 92 35.62 30.35 23.17
N PHE A 93 36.24 29.66 22.22
CA PHE A 93 35.59 29.26 20.97
C PHE A 93 34.39 28.33 21.20
N LEU A 94 34.53 27.29 22.02
CA LEU A 94 33.43 26.37 22.35
C LEU A 94 32.25 27.03 23.09
N ARG A 95 32.45 28.23 23.66
CA ARG A 95 31.39 29.03 24.30
C ARG A 95 30.64 29.94 23.35
N TYR A 96 31.14 30.15 22.13
CA TYR A 96 30.39 30.93 21.15
C TYR A 96 29.10 30.22 20.75
N LYS A 97 28.15 31.00 20.24
CA LYS A 97 26.93 30.48 19.65
C LYS A 97 27.22 29.97 18.24
N TYR A 98 26.72 28.78 17.95
CA TYR A 98 26.77 28.14 16.65
C TYR A 98 25.35 27.82 16.20
N TRP A 99 25.16 27.78 14.90
CA TRP A 99 23.91 27.46 14.24
C TRP A 99 24.07 26.14 13.50
N LEU A 100 22.96 25.40 13.40
CA LEU A 100 22.92 24.16 12.64
C LEU A 100 23.05 24.50 11.15
N ASP A 101 24.00 23.87 10.47
CA ASP A 101 24.20 24.08 9.04
C ASP A 101 23.00 23.58 8.24
N GLY A 102 22.68 24.25 7.12
CA GLY A 102 21.55 23.88 6.27
C GLY A 102 21.55 22.42 5.82
N THR A 103 22.73 21.82 5.58
CA THR A 103 22.85 20.38 5.26
C THR A 103 22.40 19.50 6.43
N ALA A 104 22.77 19.83 7.65
CA ALA A 104 22.38 19.08 8.84
C ALA A 104 20.91 19.31 9.18
N SER A 105 20.39 20.53 9.01
CA SER A 105 18.96 20.84 9.10
C SER A 105 18.16 19.99 8.11
N LYS A 106 18.61 19.90 6.85
CA LYS A 106 17.99 19.04 5.85
C LYS A 106 17.99 17.56 6.26
N GLN A 107 19.13 17.03 6.71
CA GLN A 107 19.21 15.64 7.18
C GLN A 107 18.24 15.34 8.33
N TYR A 108 18.00 16.32 9.20
CA TYR A 108 17.03 16.17 10.27
C TYR A 108 15.58 16.20 9.75
N LEU A 109 15.25 17.07 8.80
CA LEU A 109 13.94 17.06 8.14
C LEU A 109 13.70 15.75 7.39
N ASP A 110 14.67 15.28 6.62
CA ASP A 110 14.61 13.99 5.91
C ASP A 110 14.37 12.83 6.91
N TYR A 111 14.98 12.90 8.10
CA TYR A 111 14.74 11.92 9.17
C TYR A 111 13.28 11.96 9.68
N LEU A 112 12.71 13.15 9.89
CA LEU A 112 11.33 13.32 10.31
C LEU A 112 10.36 12.81 9.24
N GLU A 113 10.56 13.19 7.98
CA GLU A 113 9.74 12.72 6.86
C GLU A 113 9.77 11.20 6.72
N LEU A 114 10.94 10.59 6.91
CA LEU A 114 11.08 9.13 6.87
C LEU A 114 10.40 8.46 8.08
N GLN A 115 10.42 9.09 9.25
CA GLN A 115 9.69 8.62 10.42
C GLN A 115 8.17 8.67 10.20
N GLU A 116 7.65 9.77 9.67
CA GLU A 116 6.24 9.93 9.31
C GLU A 116 5.82 8.94 8.22
N SER A 117 6.64 8.77 7.19
CA SER A 117 6.40 7.81 6.10
C SER A 117 6.29 6.38 6.62
N ARG A 118 7.09 6.00 7.62
CA ARG A 118 6.96 4.69 8.28
C ARG A 118 5.63 4.56 9.01
N ILE A 119 5.21 5.59 9.75
CA ILE A 119 3.92 5.59 10.46
C ILE A 119 2.78 5.47 9.45
N ALA A 120 2.77 6.29 8.40
CA ALA A 120 1.78 6.24 7.32
C ALA A 120 1.76 4.87 6.63
N SER A 121 2.93 4.29 6.33
CA SER A 121 3.03 2.94 5.76
C SER A 121 2.45 1.87 6.67
N THR A 122 2.70 1.95 7.99
CA THR A 122 2.10 0.99 8.94
C THR A 122 0.59 1.15 9.06
N GLN A 123 0.07 2.38 8.98
CA GLN A 123 -1.38 2.62 8.95
C GLN A 123 -2.02 2.13 7.66
N ALA A 124 -1.40 2.40 6.50
CA ALA A 124 -1.85 1.90 5.20
C ALA A 124 -1.86 0.37 5.15
N ARG A 125 -0.86 -0.30 5.74
CA ARG A 125 -0.84 -1.77 5.88
C ARG A 125 -2.02 -2.28 6.72
N LYS A 126 -2.34 -1.61 7.83
CA LYS A 126 -3.51 -1.97 8.66
C LYS A 126 -4.81 -1.81 7.87
N GLN A 127 -4.99 -0.71 7.15
CA GLN A 127 -6.16 -0.47 6.31
C GLN A 127 -6.25 -1.50 5.17
N SER A 128 -5.13 -1.82 4.53
CA SER A 128 -5.06 -2.85 3.49
C SER A 128 -5.51 -4.22 4.02
N ASN A 129 -5.06 -4.62 5.22
CA ASN A 129 -5.51 -5.87 5.84
C ASN A 129 -7.03 -5.91 6.10
N ILE A 130 -7.62 -4.78 6.49
CA ILE A 130 -9.08 -4.67 6.68
C ILE A 130 -9.79 -4.81 5.33
N SER A 131 -9.32 -4.11 4.29
CA SER A 131 -9.89 -4.21 2.95
C SER A 131 -9.82 -5.61 2.38
N ILE A 132 -8.70 -6.33 2.61
CA ILE A 132 -8.55 -7.74 2.21
C ILE A 132 -9.60 -8.61 2.91
N TRP A 133 -9.81 -8.40 4.21
CA TRP A 133 -10.84 -9.12 4.96
C TRP A 133 -12.26 -8.85 4.44
N ILE A 134 -12.59 -7.58 4.16
CA ILE A 134 -13.88 -7.20 3.60
C ILE A 134 -14.09 -7.87 2.23
N ALA A 135 -13.06 -7.88 1.38
CA ALA A 135 -13.13 -8.52 0.07
C ALA A 135 -13.39 -10.03 0.16
N LEU A 136 -12.71 -10.72 1.09
CA LEU A 136 -12.93 -12.15 1.32
C LEU A 136 -14.37 -12.44 1.78
N VAL A 137 -14.90 -11.64 2.72
CA VAL A 137 -16.28 -11.77 3.19
C VAL A 137 -17.28 -11.50 2.06
N ALA A 138 -17.04 -10.49 1.22
CA ALA A 138 -17.89 -10.17 0.07
C ALA A 138 -17.92 -11.31 -0.96
N ILE A 139 -16.78 -11.94 -1.24
CA ILE A 139 -16.69 -13.10 -2.13
C ILE A 139 -17.53 -14.27 -1.58
N ILE A 140 -17.40 -14.57 -0.28
CA ILE A 140 -18.14 -15.65 0.37
C ILE A 140 -19.66 -15.39 0.36
N LEU A 141 -20.08 -14.16 0.64
CA LEU A 141 -21.50 -13.78 0.60
C LEU A 141 -22.06 -13.85 -0.81
N SER A 142 -21.31 -13.38 -1.81
CA SER A 142 -21.72 -13.40 -3.22
C SER A 142 -21.92 -14.85 -3.71
N THR A 143 -21.00 -15.76 -3.40
CA THR A 143 -21.14 -17.17 -3.77
C THR A 143 -22.29 -17.86 -3.05
N ALA A 144 -22.49 -17.58 -1.76
CA ALA A 144 -23.61 -18.14 -0.99
C ALA A 144 -24.97 -17.66 -1.52
N LEU A 145 -25.12 -16.37 -1.80
CA LEU A 145 -26.34 -15.80 -2.39
C LEU A 145 -26.61 -16.33 -3.79
N GLY A 146 -25.57 -16.48 -4.62
CA GLY A 146 -25.69 -17.09 -5.95
C GLY A 146 -26.13 -18.56 -5.89
N ALA A 147 -25.56 -19.34 -4.98
CA ALA A 147 -25.96 -20.74 -4.79
C ALA A 147 -27.39 -20.85 -4.26
N TYR A 148 -27.78 -19.99 -3.30
CA TYR A 148 -29.15 -19.93 -2.78
C TYR A 148 -30.16 -19.54 -3.86
N SER A 149 -29.83 -18.60 -4.74
CA SER A 149 -30.73 -18.19 -5.82
C SER A 149 -30.95 -19.31 -6.84
N ILE A 150 -29.92 -20.09 -7.17
CA ILE A 150 -30.03 -21.27 -8.04
C ILE A 150 -30.89 -22.36 -7.38
N TYR A 151 -30.68 -22.62 -6.08
CA TYR A 151 -31.46 -23.63 -5.36
C TYR A 151 -32.93 -23.23 -5.16
N SER A 152 -33.17 -21.93 -4.94
CA SER A 152 -34.52 -21.37 -4.76
C SER A 152 -35.21 -21.01 -6.07
N SER A 153 -34.51 -21.16 -7.20
CA SER A 153 -35.12 -20.94 -8.51
C SER A 153 -36.18 -22.01 -8.76
N PRO A 154 -37.41 -21.63 -9.17
CA PRO A 154 -38.44 -22.60 -9.49
C PRO A 154 -37.92 -23.54 -10.57
N LYS A 155 -38.05 -24.85 -10.35
CA LYS A 155 -37.66 -25.88 -11.32
C LYS A 155 -38.25 -25.49 -12.68
N THR A 156 -37.38 -25.35 -13.68
CA THR A 156 -37.77 -25.05 -15.07
C THR A 156 -38.99 -25.90 -15.44
N PRO A 157 -40.08 -25.30 -15.97
CA PRO A 157 -41.28 -26.05 -16.29
C PRO A 157 -40.88 -27.24 -17.17
N TYR A 158 -41.26 -28.42 -16.72
CA TYR A 158 -40.91 -29.70 -17.32
C TYR A 158 -41.07 -29.62 -18.84
N ASP A 159 -40.04 -30.07 -19.58
CA ASP A 159 -40.16 -30.33 -21.01
C ASP A 159 -41.35 -31.27 -21.20
N VAL A 160 -42.45 -30.73 -21.69
CA VAL A 160 -43.66 -31.49 -21.96
C VAL A 160 -43.29 -32.42 -23.11
N LYS A 161 -42.98 -33.68 -22.81
CA LYS A 161 -42.89 -34.72 -23.83
C LYS A 161 -44.27 -34.81 -24.48
N ILE A 162 -44.42 -34.20 -25.65
CA ILE A 162 -45.59 -34.35 -26.51
C ILE A 162 -45.58 -35.82 -26.95
N ILE A 163 -46.34 -36.65 -26.25
CA ILE A 163 -46.67 -37.99 -26.72
C ILE A 163 -47.70 -37.75 -27.81
N GLU A 164 -47.25 -37.69 -29.07
CA GLU A 164 -48.16 -37.62 -30.21
C GLU A 164 -49.04 -38.88 -30.19
N ASP A 165 -50.33 -38.67 -29.97
CA ASP A 165 -51.33 -39.73 -29.95
C ASP A 165 -51.54 -40.28 -31.36
N LYS A 166 -50.84 -41.38 -31.68
CA LYS A 166 -50.86 -42.05 -32.99
C LYS A 166 -52.23 -42.61 -33.37
N THR A 167 -53.22 -42.62 -32.48
CA THR A 167 -54.58 -43.09 -32.82
C THR A 167 -55.29 -42.20 -33.84
N LYS A 168 -55.05 -40.87 -33.84
CA LYS A 168 -55.61 -39.97 -34.86
C LYS A 168 -55.07 -40.27 -36.26
N ASN A 169 -53.77 -40.55 -36.40
CA ASN A 169 -53.17 -40.87 -37.70
C ASN A 169 -53.68 -42.20 -38.26
N ILE A 170 -53.87 -43.22 -37.43
CA ILE A 170 -54.44 -44.50 -37.86
C ILE A 170 -55.90 -44.33 -38.32
N LYS A 171 -56.66 -43.45 -37.67
CA LYS A 171 -58.04 -43.15 -38.08
C LYS A 171 -58.08 -42.41 -39.41
N PHE A 172 -57.22 -41.41 -39.62
CA PHE A 172 -57.13 -40.68 -40.88
C PHE A 172 -56.65 -41.55 -42.05
N GLU A 173 -55.73 -42.49 -41.85
CA GLU A 173 -55.33 -43.44 -42.89
C GLU A 173 -56.48 -44.38 -43.30
N LYS A 174 -57.27 -44.85 -42.33
CA LYS A 174 -58.45 -45.67 -42.61
C LYS A 174 -59.52 -44.89 -43.37
N GLU A 175 -59.80 -43.66 -42.95
CA GLU A 175 -60.75 -42.78 -43.64
C GLU A 175 -60.29 -42.45 -45.08
N ASN A 176 -58.99 -42.18 -45.28
CA ASN A 176 -58.43 -41.95 -46.62
C ASN A 176 -58.51 -43.19 -47.52
N LYS A 177 -58.27 -44.40 -46.99
CA LYS A 177 -58.45 -45.64 -47.77
C LYS A 177 -59.91 -45.84 -48.17
N GLN A 178 -60.84 -45.62 -47.25
CA GLN A 178 -62.28 -45.74 -47.54
C GLN A 178 -62.76 -44.70 -48.55
N LEU A 179 -62.26 -43.47 -48.48
CA LEU A 179 -62.56 -42.42 -49.45
C LEU A 179 -62.02 -42.76 -50.85
N LYS A 180 -60.80 -43.28 -50.95
CA LYS A 180 -60.23 -43.75 -52.22
C LYS A 180 -61.04 -44.89 -52.83
N GLU A 181 -61.48 -45.86 -52.04
CA GLU A 181 -62.35 -46.93 -52.52
C GLU A 181 -63.71 -46.42 -53.01
N LYS A 182 -64.32 -45.48 -52.27
CA LYS A 182 -65.58 -44.84 -52.69
C LYS A 182 -65.41 -44.06 -53.98
N LEU A 183 -64.31 -43.32 -54.13
CA LEU A 183 -64.00 -42.55 -55.33
C LEU A 183 -63.77 -43.47 -56.53
N TYR A 184 -63.02 -44.56 -56.35
CA TYR A 184 -62.82 -45.58 -57.39
C TYR A 184 -64.14 -46.24 -57.82
N LYS A 185 -65.04 -46.56 -56.88
CA LYS A 185 -66.38 -47.07 -57.22
C LYS A 185 -67.23 -46.05 -57.98
N ALA A 186 -67.15 -44.77 -57.60
CA ALA A 186 -67.84 -43.70 -58.30
C ALA A 186 -67.31 -43.52 -59.74
N GLU A 187 -65.99 -43.54 -59.93
CA GLU A 187 -65.38 -43.50 -61.27
C GLU A 187 -65.80 -44.69 -62.14
N LEU A 188 -65.84 -45.91 -61.57
CA LEU A 188 -66.34 -47.08 -62.28
C LEU A 188 -67.82 -46.93 -62.68
N LEU A 189 -68.66 -46.41 -61.78
CA LEU A 189 -70.07 -46.13 -62.06
C LEU A 189 -70.24 -45.11 -63.19
N ILE A 190 -69.47 -44.02 -63.16
CA ILE A 190 -69.46 -43.01 -64.23
C ILE A 190 -69.05 -43.65 -65.55
N LYS A 191 -67.96 -44.43 -65.56
CA LYS A 191 -67.47 -45.09 -66.76
C LYS A 191 -68.45 -46.12 -67.34
N VAL A 192 -69.21 -46.81 -66.48
CA VAL A 192 -70.29 -47.71 -66.90
C VAL A 192 -71.47 -46.93 -67.48
N LEU A 193 -71.84 -45.79 -66.88
CA LEU A 193 -72.89 -44.90 -67.40
C LEU A 193 -72.50 -44.29 -68.75
N GLU A 194 -71.27 -43.76 -68.88
CA GLU A 194 -70.75 -43.24 -70.16
C GLU A 194 -70.73 -44.31 -71.26
N LYS A 195 -70.37 -45.56 -70.91
CA LYS A 195 -70.40 -46.68 -71.86
C LYS A 195 -71.83 -47.07 -72.25
N ASN A 196 -72.79 -47.01 -71.32
CA ASN A 196 -74.20 -47.28 -71.62
C ASN A 196 -74.87 -46.17 -72.44
N ASP A 197 -74.53 -44.90 -72.21
CA ASP A 197 -75.03 -43.79 -73.02
C ASP A 197 -74.45 -43.84 -74.44
N SER A 198 -73.22 -44.32 -74.62
CA SER A 198 -72.64 -44.56 -75.96
C SER A 198 -73.23 -45.77 -76.71
N LEU A 199 -74.05 -46.60 -76.05
CA LEU A 199 -74.70 -47.80 -76.63
C LEU A 199 -76.19 -47.60 -76.94
N ASN A 200 -76.80 -46.46 -76.57
CA ASN A 200 -78.21 -46.12 -76.82
C ASN A 200 -78.40 -45.00 -77.87
N LEU A 201 -77.38 -44.73 -78.70
CA LEU A 201 -77.42 -43.81 -79.84
C LEU A 201 -76.98 -44.48 -81.16
N GLY A 202 -77.18 -45.80 -81.28
CA GLY A 202 -77.02 -46.57 -82.53
C GLY A 202 -78.36 -46.87 -83.17
#